data_AF-A0A0E7UPA4-F1
#
_entry.id   AF-A0A0E7UPA4-F1
#
_cell.length_a   1.000
_cell.length_b   1.000
_cell.length_c   1.000
_cell.angle_alpha   90.00
_cell.angle_beta   90.00
_cell.angle_gamma   90.00
#
_symmetry.space_group_name_H-M   'P 1'
#
loop_
_entity.id
_entity.type
_entity.pdbx_description
1 polymer ?
#
loop_
_entity_poly.entity_id
_entity_poly.type
_entity_poly.pdbx_seq_one_letter_code
_entity_poly.pdbx_strand_id
1 'polypeptide(L)'
;MDLRIASIRRFLYSHYFFGGIRQAIGMLLPVLVLGGLFGQYSIGLVATFGAQCLAIIDQPGGPQRHRTNEMLGGALLGTATVTLTGAASTYPILLWLAVIAQCFTFSIFSVFGKRGGLIGFAGLLLMTLTMHSPLAPHEVLLHSAATLGGALFYLGWSLAFSRLFWLREERQAMSVALFATADYMAARASFYDENADLDVKIQ
;
A
#
# COMPACT_ATOMS: atom_id res chain seq x y z
N MET A 1 11.96 -24.43 -18.58
CA MET A 1 11.62 -23.02 -18.30
C MET A 1 12.72 -22.16 -18.90
N ASP A 2 12.58 -21.78 -20.17
CA ASP A 2 13.57 -20.94 -20.83
C ASP A 2 13.42 -19.50 -20.34
N LEU A 3 14.29 -19.11 -19.41
CA LEU A 3 14.45 -17.74 -18.94
C LEU A 3 15.04 -16.89 -20.08
N ARG A 4 14.20 -16.54 -21.06
CA ARG A 4 14.54 -15.54 -22.08
C ARG A 4 14.85 -14.23 -21.35
N ILE A 5 16.03 -13.67 -21.58
CA ILE A 5 16.50 -12.37 -21.07
C ILE A 5 15.46 -11.25 -21.32
N ALA A 6 14.66 -11.38 -22.40
CA ALA A 6 13.54 -10.51 -22.69
C ALA A 6 12.43 -10.50 -21.62
N SER A 7 12.16 -11.65 -20.97
CA SER A 7 11.19 -11.78 -19.87
C SER A 7 11.65 -11.04 -18.62
N ILE A 8 12.93 -11.16 -18.26
CA ILE A 8 13.53 -10.46 -17.12
C ILE A 8 13.49 -8.94 -17.34
N ARG A 9 13.85 -8.48 -18.54
CA ARG A 9 13.75 -7.05 -18.87
C ARG A 9 12.29 -6.58 -18.77
N ARG A 10 11.34 -7.34 -19.30
CA ARG A 10 9.91 -7.00 -19.21
C ARG A 10 9.40 -6.98 -17.76
N PHE A 11 9.91 -7.85 -16.89
CA PHE A 11 9.60 -7.86 -15.47
C PHE A 11 10.18 -6.65 -14.73
N LEU A 12 11.46 -6.31 -14.97
CA LEU A 12 12.11 -5.13 -14.37
C LEU A 12 11.45 -3.81 -14.78
N TYR A 13 10.91 -3.73 -16.01
CA TYR A 13 10.15 -2.57 -16.48
C TYR A 13 8.65 -2.65 -16.17
N SER A 14 8.18 -3.68 -15.46
CA SER A 14 6.77 -3.81 -15.12
C SER A 14 6.35 -2.77 -14.07
N HIS A 15 5.10 -2.33 -14.15
CA HIS A 15 4.49 -1.43 -13.18
C HIS A 15 4.54 -1.99 -11.74
N TYR A 16 4.44 -3.31 -11.59
CA TYR A 16 4.50 -3.98 -10.29
C TYR A 16 5.88 -3.88 -9.63
N PHE A 17 6.95 -4.06 -10.40
CA PHE A 17 8.31 -3.95 -9.88
C PHE A 17 8.64 -2.50 -9.47
N PHE A 18 8.31 -1.53 -10.33
CA PHE A 18 8.49 -0.11 -10.01
C PHE A 18 7.65 0.32 -8.79
N GLY A 19 6.40 -0.15 -8.72
CA GLY A 19 5.53 0.06 -7.57
C GLY A 19 6.13 -0.50 -6.27
N GLY A 20 6.66 -1.72 -6.31
CA GLY A 20 7.31 -2.36 -5.17
C GLY A 20 8.56 -1.63 -4.69
N ILE A 21 9.44 -1.21 -5.61
CA ILE A 21 10.62 -0.40 -5.26
C ILE A 21 10.21 0.92 -4.59
N ARG A 22 9.21 1.62 -5.14
CA ARG A 22 8.69 2.86 -4.55
C ARG A 22 8.18 2.64 -3.12
N GLN A 23 7.44 1.55 -2.89
CA GLN A 23 6.93 1.22 -1.56
C GLN A 23 8.07 0.87 -0.59
N ALA A 24 9.07 0.09 -1.04
CA ALA A 24 10.23 -0.28 -0.23
C ALA A 24 11.07 0.94 0.17
N ILE A 25 11.34 1.86 -0.76
CA ILE A 25 12.05 3.11 -0.46
C ILE A 25 11.24 3.96 0.51
N GLY A 26 9.94 4.10 0.27
CA GLY A 26 9.05 4.90 1.12
C GLY A 26 8.97 4.38 2.55
N MET A 27 8.91 3.06 2.74
CA MET A 27 8.82 2.47 4.08
C MET A 27 10.15 2.51 4.84
N LEU A 28 11.30 2.40 4.17
CA LEU A 28 12.62 2.36 4.82
C LEU A 28 13.21 3.76 5.09
N LEU A 29 12.73 4.78 4.38
CA LEU A 29 13.20 6.15 4.55
C LEU A 29 13.17 6.66 6.00
N PRO A 30 12.10 6.44 6.81
CA PRO A 30 12.06 6.89 8.19
C PRO A 30 13.23 6.40 9.05
N VAL A 31 13.55 5.09 9.03
CA VAL A 31 14.69 4.56 9.81
C VAL A 31 16.03 5.03 9.26
N LEU A 32 16.17 5.19 7.94
CA LEU A 32 17.41 5.67 7.35
C LEU A 32 17.69 7.13 7.73
N VAL A 33 16.66 7.99 7.73
CA VAL A 33 16.78 9.40 8.10
C VAL A 33 16.99 9.54 9.61
N LEU A 34 16.13 8.94 10.43
CA LEU A 34 16.20 9.08 11.89
C LEU A 34 17.37 8.32 12.51
N GLY A 35 17.65 7.11 12.02
CA GLY A 35 18.80 6.32 12.46
C GLY A 35 20.12 6.85 11.90
N GLY A 36 20.18 7.15 10.60
CA GLY A 36 21.42 7.55 9.94
C GLY A 36 21.88 8.98 10.24
N LEU A 37 20.96 9.96 10.31
CA LEU A 37 21.33 11.37 10.53
C LEU A 37 21.27 11.76 12.01
N PHE A 38 20.31 11.23 12.77
CA PHE A 38 20.08 11.63 14.16
C PHE A 38 20.55 10.59 15.19
N GLY A 39 21.02 9.42 14.73
CA GLY A 39 21.47 8.32 15.62
C GLY A 39 20.34 7.63 16.39
N GLN A 40 19.07 7.94 16.10
CA GLN A 40 17.91 7.43 16.85
C GLN A 40 17.26 6.24 16.13
N TYR A 41 17.93 5.09 16.18
CA TYR A 41 17.46 3.86 15.52
C TYR A 41 16.16 3.30 16.12
N SER A 42 15.95 3.42 17.44
CA SER A 42 14.73 2.94 18.11
C SER A 42 13.48 3.63 17.56
N ILE A 43 13.48 4.96 17.58
CA ILE A 43 12.37 5.79 17.07
C ILE A 43 12.24 5.64 15.56
N GLY A 44 13.37 5.53 14.84
CA GLY A 44 13.38 5.27 13.39
C GLY A 44 12.71 3.95 13.01
N LEU A 45 12.93 2.87 13.77
CA LEU A 45 12.28 1.57 13.57
C LEU A 45 10.78 1.65 13.84
N VAL A 46 10.36 2.32 14.92
CA VAL A 46 8.94 2.50 15.25
C VAL A 46 8.22 3.30 14.15
N ALA A 47 8.84 4.38 13.65
CA ALA A 47 8.32 5.13 12.51
C ALA A 47 8.24 4.25 11.25
N THR A 48 9.21 3.37 11.03
CA THR A 48 9.21 2.44 9.90
C THR A 48 8.08 1.41 9.99
N PHE A 49 7.75 0.92 11.17
CA PHE A 49 6.58 0.03 11.34
C PHE A 49 5.27 0.76 10.98
N GLY A 50 5.10 2.01 11.40
CA GLY A 50 3.97 2.83 10.99
C GLY A 50 3.91 3.06 9.47
N ALA A 51 5.05 3.34 8.84
CA ALA A 51 5.16 3.49 7.39
C ALA A 51 4.88 2.18 6.63
N GLN A 52 5.36 1.05 7.14
CA GLN A 52 5.16 -0.29 6.57
C GLN A 52 3.66 -0.66 6.54
N CYS A 53 2.92 -0.36 7.61
CA CYS A 53 1.48 -0.61 7.64
C CYS A 53 0.75 0.11 6.52
N LEU A 54 1.08 1.38 6.27
CA LEU A 54 0.48 2.11 5.15
C LEU A 54 0.97 1.59 3.81
N ALA A 55 2.23 1.15 3.69
CA ALA A 55 2.75 0.55 2.47
C ALA A 55 1.98 -0.73 2.05
N ILE A 56 1.53 -1.53 3.01
CA ILE A 56 0.69 -2.70 2.77
C ILE A 56 -0.70 -2.29 2.24
N ILE A 57 -1.28 -1.24 2.83
CA ILE A 57 -2.59 -0.70 2.44
C ILE A 57 -2.52 0.01 1.08
N ASP A 58 -1.35 0.51 0.69
CA ASP A 58 -1.07 1.31 -0.49
C ASP A 58 -1.14 0.53 -1.82
N GLN A 59 -2.26 -0.14 -2.09
CA GLN A 59 -2.44 -0.94 -3.30
C GLN A 59 -2.84 -0.08 -4.52
N PRO A 60 -2.25 -0.34 -5.70
CA PRO A 60 -2.64 0.33 -6.94
C PRO A 60 -4.00 -0.17 -7.45
N GLY A 61 -4.75 0.70 -8.17
CA GLY A 61 -5.92 0.28 -8.96
C GLY A 61 -7.29 0.83 -8.54
N GLY A 62 -7.39 1.96 -7.83
CA GLY A 62 -8.68 2.64 -7.66
C GLY A 62 -8.56 4.16 -7.53
N PRO A 63 -9.70 4.88 -7.44
CA PRO A 63 -9.71 6.34 -7.39
C PRO A 63 -8.85 6.87 -6.26
N GLN A 64 -7.97 7.84 -6.54
CA GLN A 64 -6.97 8.31 -5.57
C GLN A 64 -7.58 8.78 -4.24
N ARG A 65 -8.79 9.38 -4.26
CA ARG A 65 -9.48 9.84 -3.04
C ARG A 65 -9.83 8.71 -2.06
N HIS A 66 -10.24 7.54 -2.56
CA HIS A 66 -10.58 6.40 -1.70
C HIS A 66 -9.32 5.79 -1.07
N ARG A 67 -8.23 5.72 -1.85
CA ARG A 67 -6.92 5.26 -1.37
C ARG A 67 -6.40 6.13 -0.22
N THR A 68 -6.47 7.46 -0.35
CA THR A 68 -6.02 8.37 0.73
C THR A 68 -6.85 8.19 2.00
N ASN A 69 -8.17 8.04 1.87
CA ASN A 69 -9.05 7.82 3.01
C ASN A 69 -8.77 6.47 3.71
N GLU A 70 -8.51 5.42 2.94
CA GLU A 70 -8.13 4.11 3.47
C GLU A 70 -6.78 4.15 4.20
N MET A 71 -5.79 4.86 3.65
CA MET A 71 -4.49 5.05 4.29
C MET A 71 -4.59 5.88 5.58
N LEU A 72 -5.41 6.94 5.59
CA LEU A 72 -5.68 7.74 6.79
C LEU A 72 -6.40 6.91 7.86
N GLY A 73 -7.42 6.14 7.46
CA GLY A 73 -8.10 5.20 8.36
C GLY A 73 -7.13 4.16 8.92
N GLY A 74 -6.26 3.62 8.07
CA GLY A 74 -5.20 2.70 8.48
C GLY A 74 -4.16 3.31 9.41
N ALA A 75 -3.80 4.58 9.21
CA ALA A 75 -2.89 5.31 10.11
C ALA A 75 -3.53 5.50 11.49
N LEU A 76 -4.79 5.94 11.54
CA LEU A 76 -5.52 6.10 12.79
C LEU A 76 -5.69 4.76 13.51
N LEU A 77 -6.10 3.72 12.79
CA LEU A 77 -6.24 2.38 13.37
C LEU A 77 -4.90 1.83 13.85
N GLY A 78 -3.82 1.95 13.07
CA GLY A 78 -2.49 1.51 13.46
C GLY A 78 -1.93 2.27 14.66
N THR A 79 -2.19 3.56 14.76
CA THR A 79 -1.78 4.32 15.96
C THR A 79 -2.59 3.93 17.18
N ALA A 80 -3.90 3.69 17.01
CA ALA A 80 -4.75 3.14 18.06
C ALA A 80 -4.25 1.76 18.50
N THR A 81 -3.81 0.88 17.59
CA THR A 81 -3.25 -0.42 17.98
C THR A 81 -2.01 -0.27 18.82
N VAL A 82 -1.05 0.55 18.39
CA VAL A 82 0.19 0.79 19.15
C VAL A 82 -0.11 1.38 20.52
N THR A 83 -1.04 2.34 20.61
CA THR A 83 -1.42 2.90 21.92
C THR A 83 -2.06 1.87 22.84
N LEU A 84 -2.95 1.02 22.32
CA LEU A 84 -3.64 0.01 23.12
C LEU A 84 -2.67 -1.09 23.57
N THR A 85 -1.86 -1.61 22.65
CA THR A 85 -0.86 -2.65 22.93
C THR A 85 0.25 -2.13 23.85
N GLY A 86 0.70 -0.88 23.65
CA GLY A 86 1.71 -0.23 24.49
C GLY A 86 1.18 0.14 25.88
N ALA A 87 -0.09 0.54 26.02
CA ALA A 87 -0.68 0.76 27.35
C ALA A 87 -0.89 -0.57 28.10
N ALA A 88 -1.24 -1.63 27.37
CA ALA A 88 -1.45 -2.96 27.93
C ALA A 88 -0.15 -3.71 28.26
N SER A 89 1.00 -3.31 27.72
CA SER A 89 2.30 -3.98 27.93
C SER A 89 2.73 -4.05 29.39
N THR A 90 2.25 -3.13 30.23
CA THR A 90 2.59 -3.07 31.66
C THR A 90 1.91 -4.20 32.47
N TYR A 91 0.77 -4.70 32.01
CA TYR A 91 -0.04 -5.68 32.73
C TYR A 91 -0.32 -6.92 31.86
N PRO A 92 0.27 -8.10 32.17
CA PRO A 92 0.17 -9.29 31.33
C PRO A 92 -1.27 -9.74 31.01
N ILE A 93 -2.20 -9.57 31.96
CA ILE A 93 -3.61 -9.92 31.79
C ILE A 93 -4.30 -8.97 30.81
N LEU A 94 -4.04 -7.66 30.91
CA LEU A 94 -4.58 -6.68 29.97
C LEU A 94 -4.01 -6.89 28.57
N LEU A 95 -2.72 -7.24 28.45
CA LEU A 95 -2.11 -7.55 27.17
C LEU A 95 -2.83 -8.73 26.48
N TRP A 96 -3.08 -9.81 27.22
CA TRP A 96 -3.84 -10.95 26.71
C TRP A 96 -5.23 -10.57 26.18
N LEU A 97 -5.98 -9.78 26.95
CA LEU A 97 -7.30 -9.31 26.54
C LEU A 97 -7.23 -8.38 25.33
N ALA A 98 -6.26 -7.46 25.30
CA ALA A 98 -6.05 -6.53 24.20
C ALA A 98 -5.73 -7.28 22.89
N VAL A 99 -4.87 -8.29 22.93
CA VAL A 99 -4.53 -9.11 21.76
C VAL A 99 -5.74 -9.87 21.24
N ILE A 100 -6.53 -10.51 22.11
CA ILE A 100 -7.76 -11.21 21.69
C ILE A 100 -8.73 -10.22 21.03
N ALA A 101 -8.95 -9.06 21.66
CA ALA A 101 -9.84 -8.03 21.14
C ALA A 101 -9.36 -7.51 19.79
N GLN A 102 -8.08 -7.17 19.66
CA GLN A 102 -7.48 -6.68 18.41
C GLN A 102 -7.55 -7.73 17.30
N CYS A 103 -7.22 -8.99 17.59
CA CYS A 103 -7.37 -10.12 16.66
C CYS A 103 -8.79 -10.24 16.12
N PHE A 104 -9.78 -10.22 17.02
CA PHE A 104 -11.18 -10.30 16.62
C PHE A 104 -11.61 -9.09 15.77
N THR A 105 -11.30 -7.87 16.24
CA THR A 105 -11.66 -6.64 15.54
C THR A 105 -11.02 -6.58 14.16
N PHE A 106 -9.71 -6.82 14.00
CA PHE A 106 -9.05 -6.79 12.70
C PHE A 106 -9.47 -7.93 11.78
N SER A 107 -9.84 -9.09 12.31
CA SER A 107 -10.38 -10.18 11.50
C SER A 107 -11.71 -9.79 10.85
N ILE A 108 -12.57 -9.02 11.54
CA ILE A 108 -13.85 -8.54 10.97
C ILE A 108 -13.62 -7.61 9.77
N PHE A 109 -12.52 -6.86 9.72
CA PHE A 109 -12.24 -5.97 8.59
C PHE A 109 -12.14 -6.71 7.23
N SER A 110 -11.87 -8.02 7.25
CA SER A 110 -11.88 -8.85 6.02
C SER A 110 -13.24 -8.88 5.32
N VAL A 111 -14.35 -8.64 6.04
CA VAL A 111 -15.71 -8.59 5.49
C VAL A 111 -15.90 -7.43 4.51
N PHE A 112 -15.15 -6.33 4.66
CA PHE A 112 -15.18 -5.18 3.75
C PHE A 112 -14.42 -5.43 2.44
N GLY A 113 -14.09 -6.68 2.13
CA GLY A 113 -13.40 -7.09 0.92
C GLY A 113 -11.88 -6.96 1.01
N LYS A 114 -11.22 -7.04 -0.15
CA LYS A 114 -9.76 -7.16 -0.25
C LYS A 114 -9.00 -6.02 0.46
N ARG A 115 -9.52 -4.80 0.40
CA ARG A 115 -8.88 -3.61 1.00
C ARG A 115 -9.02 -3.59 2.52
N GLY A 116 -10.20 -3.92 3.04
CA GLY A 116 -10.42 -4.09 4.48
C GLY A 116 -9.51 -5.17 5.07
N GLY A 117 -9.35 -6.30 4.36
CA GLY A 117 -8.44 -7.38 4.77
C GLY A 117 -6.97 -6.91 4.90
N LEU A 118 -6.48 -6.03 4.01
CA LEU A 118 -5.13 -5.48 4.10
C LEU A 118 -4.94 -4.55 5.29
N ILE A 119 -5.95 -3.73 5.62
CA ILE A 119 -5.95 -2.89 6.81
C ILE A 119 -5.91 -3.77 8.08
N GLY A 120 -6.72 -4.83 8.12
CA GLY A 120 -6.72 -5.80 9.20
C GLY A 120 -5.36 -6.48 9.39
N PHE A 121 -4.77 -6.99 8.30
CA PHE A 121 -3.45 -7.61 8.32
C PHE A 121 -2.36 -6.64 8.77
N ALA A 122 -2.36 -5.41 8.26
CA ALA A 122 -1.41 -4.37 8.66
C ALA A 122 -1.52 -4.03 10.16
N GLY A 123 -2.74 -3.95 10.69
CA GLY A 123 -2.98 -3.72 12.13
C GLY A 123 -2.45 -4.84 13.03
N LEU A 124 -2.68 -6.10 12.62
CA LEU A 124 -2.17 -7.28 13.36
C LEU A 124 -0.65 -7.40 13.29
N LEU A 125 -0.07 -7.10 12.13
CA LEU A 125 1.38 -7.05 11.96
C LEU A 125 1.98 -6.00 12.90
N LEU A 126 1.41 -4.79 12.92
CA LEU A 126 1.88 -3.70 13.79
C LEU A 126 1.78 -4.05 15.27
N MET A 127 0.66 -4.66 15.69
CA MET A 127 0.47 -5.15 17.05
C MET A 127 1.58 -6.14 17.43
N THR A 128 1.83 -7.12 16.55
CA THR A 128 2.87 -8.15 16.77
C THR A 128 4.27 -7.53 16.88
N LEU A 129 4.59 -6.57 16.01
CA LEU A 129 5.89 -5.88 16.03
C LEU A 129 6.05 -5.01 17.29
N THR A 130 4.97 -4.37 17.74
CA THR A 130 4.98 -3.52 18.93
C THR A 130 5.12 -4.35 20.21
N MET A 131 4.48 -5.52 20.27
CA MET A 131 4.53 -6.42 21.42
C MET A 131 5.95 -6.92 21.74
N HIS A 132 6.85 -6.99 20.76
CA HIS A 132 8.22 -7.46 20.95
C HIS A 132 9.05 -6.54 21.88
N SER A 133 8.74 -5.25 21.95
CA SER A 133 9.45 -4.29 22.79
C SER A 133 8.58 -3.92 24.00
N PRO A 134 8.93 -4.31 25.23
CA PRO A 134 8.18 -3.88 26.41
C PRO A 134 8.34 -2.37 26.60
N LEU A 135 7.26 -1.62 26.38
CA LEU A 135 7.24 -0.18 26.56
C LEU A 135 6.95 0.18 28.02
N ALA A 136 7.69 1.14 28.57
CA ALA A 136 7.29 1.81 29.79
C ALA A 136 6.12 2.79 29.50
N PRO A 137 5.22 3.08 30.45
CA PRO A 137 4.04 3.91 30.22
C PRO A 137 4.32 5.30 29.65
N HIS A 138 5.49 5.87 29.99
CA HIS A 138 5.92 7.18 29.51
C HIS A 138 6.40 7.16 28.05
N GLU A 139 6.83 6.01 27.54
CA GLU A 139 7.32 5.84 26.17
C GLU A 139 6.16 5.54 25.20
N VAL A 140 5.01 5.05 25.69
CA VAL A 140 3.85 4.72 24.85
C VAL A 140 3.41 5.89 23.98
N LEU A 141 3.39 7.11 24.54
CA LEU A 141 2.99 8.31 23.81
C LEU A 141 4.03 8.71 22.74
N LEU A 142 5.32 8.50 23.03
CA LEU A 142 6.39 8.78 22.08
C LEU A 142 6.37 7.76 20.94
N HIS A 143 6.18 6.48 21.25
CA HIS A 143 6.11 5.42 20.24
C HIS A 143 4.86 5.53 19.37
N SER A 144 3.71 5.89 19.95
CA SER A 144 2.49 6.13 19.16
C SER A 144 2.64 7.35 18.26
N ALA A 145 3.22 8.44 18.76
CA ALA A 145 3.52 9.62 17.97
C ALA A 145 4.54 9.33 16.86
N ALA A 146 5.57 8.55 17.13
CA ALA A 146 6.57 8.12 16.14
C ALA A 146 5.93 7.22 15.06
N THR A 147 5.06 6.29 15.46
CA THR A 147 4.30 5.45 14.53
C THR A 147 3.39 6.30 13.64
N LEU A 148 2.68 7.26 14.23
CA LEU A 148 1.82 8.21 13.52
C LEU A 148 2.64 9.06 12.55
N GLY A 149 3.78 9.57 13.00
CA GLY A 149 4.71 10.36 12.18
C GLY A 149 5.23 9.57 10.98
N GLY A 150 5.63 8.32 11.19
CA GLY A 150 6.06 7.42 10.11
C GLY A 150 4.94 7.07 9.12
N ALA A 151 3.73 6.82 9.62
CA ALA A 151 2.55 6.61 8.79
C ALA A 151 2.24 7.86 7.95
N LEU A 152 2.16 9.04 8.56
CA LEU A 152 1.90 10.30 7.84
C LEU A 152 3.00 10.63 6.84
N PHE A 153 4.26 10.36 7.17
CA PHE A 153 5.38 10.49 6.23
C PHE A 153 5.16 9.62 5.00
N TYR A 154 4.82 8.35 5.17
CA TYR A 154 4.54 7.46 4.05
C TYR A 154 3.33 7.91 3.24
N LEU A 155 2.28 8.43 3.90
CA LEU A 155 1.12 9.01 3.23
C LEU A 155 1.53 10.19 2.33
N GLY A 156 2.35 11.10 2.86
CA GLY A 156 2.94 12.21 2.10
C GLY A 156 3.80 11.74 0.93
N TRP A 157 4.66 10.74 1.16
CA TRP A 157 5.48 10.10 0.12
C TRP A 157 4.61 9.50 -0.99
N SER A 158 3.57 8.75 -0.62
CA SER A 158 2.64 8.12 -1.55
C SER A 158 1.89 9.16 -2.40
N LEU A 159 1.44 10.26 -1.77
CA LEU A 159 0.76 11.37 -2.46
C LEU A 159 1.71 12.16 -3.37
N ALA A 160 2.94 12.41 -2.94
CA ALA A 160 3.95 13.09 -3.76
C ALA A 160 4.25 12.28 -5.03
N PHE A 161 4.40 10.96 -4.89
CA PHE A 161 4.55 10.07 -6.02
C PHE A 161 3.28 9.99 -6.87
N SER A 162 2.09 9.88 -6.28
CA SER A 162 0.85 9.82 -7.04
C SER A 162 0.63 11.08 -7.87
N ARG A 163 1.03 12.26 -7.38
CA ARG A 163 1.03 13.51 -8.14
C ARG A 163 2.06 13.52 -9.27
N LEU A 164 3.29 13.06 -9.00
CA LEU A 164 4.34 13.01 -10.02
C LEU A 164 4.00 12.04 -11.17
N PHE A 165 3.32 10.94 -10.85
CA PHE A 165 2.92 9.90 -11.80
C PHE A 165 1.49 10.08 -12.36
N TRP A 166 0.73 11.08 -11.89
CA TRP A 166 -0.64 11.38 -12.37
C TRP A 166 -0.71 11.54 -13.89
N LEU A 167 0.28 12.22 -14.48
CA LEU A 167 0.38 12.39 -15.93
C LEU A 167 0.47 11.08 -16.71
N ARG A 168 0.86 9.95 -16.08
CA ARG A 168 0.91 8.64 -16.75
C ARG A 168 -0.44 7.94 -16.78
N GLU A 169 -1.26 8.06 -15.74
CA GLU A 169 -2.59 7.44 -15.68
C GLU A 169 -3.52 8.05 -16.75
N GLU A 170 -3.54 9.37 -16.91
CA GLU A 170 -4.31 10.05 -17.96
C GLU A 170 -3.84 9.65 -19.37
N ARG A 171 -2.52 9.57 -19.58
CA ARG A 171 -1.94 9.12 -20.85
C ARG A 171 -2.28 7.67 -21.15
N GLN A 172 -2.33 6.81 -20.15
CA GLN A 172 -2.65 5.39 -20.33
C GLN A 172 -4.14 5.20 -20.67
N ALA A 173 -5.04 5.93 -20.01
CA ALA A 173 -6.45 5.96 -20.36
C ALA A 173 -6.69 6.47 -21.80
N MET A 174 -6.01 7.55 -22.20
CA MET A 174 -6.07 8.03 -23.59
C MET A 174 -5.50 7.02 -24.59
N SER A 175 -4.40 6.34 -24.27
CA SER A 175 -3.82 5.33 -25.16
C SER A 175 -4.77 4.16 -25.42
N VAL A 176 -5.47 3.68 -24.38
CA VAL A 176 -6.49 2.61 -24.51
C VAL A 176 -7.66 3.09 -25.37
N ALA A 177 -8.13 4.32 -25.15
CA ALA A 177 -9.18 4.90 -26.00
C ALA A 177 -8.73 5.03 -27.46
N LEU A 178 -7.49 5.47 -27.72
CA LEU A 178 -6.94 5.59 -29.06
C LEU A 178 -6.80 4.23 -29.76
N PHE A 179 -6.30 3.20 -29.08
CA PHE A 179 -6.21 1.85 -29.64
C PHE A 179 -7.59 1.25 -29.90
N ALA A 180 -8.54 1.38 -28.97
CA ALA A 180 -9.91 0.93 -29.20
C ALA A 180 -10.58 1.67 -30.38
N THR A 181 -10.28 2.97 -30.55
CA THR A 181 -10.76 3.75 -31.69
C THR A 181 -10.13 3.28 -32.99
N ALA A 182 -8.82 2.96 -32.98
CA ALA A 182 -8.11 2.41 -34.13
C ALA A 182 -8.68 1.05 -34.55
N ASP A 183 -8.93 0.15 -33.59
CA ASP A 183 -9.54 -1.16 -33.84
C ASP A 183 -10.95 -1.02 -34.42
N TYR A 184 -11.76 -0.09 -33.88
CA TYR A 184 -13.08 0.23 -34.42
C TYR A 184 -13.00 0.77 -35.86
N MET A 185 -12.08 1.70 -36.14
CA MET A 185 -11.89 2.23 -37.49
C MET A 185 -11.42 1.16 -38.47
N ALA A 186 -10.53 0.27 -38.06
CA ALA A 186 -10.06 -0.86 -38.88
C ALA A 186 -11.20 -1.85 -39.18
N ALA A 187 -11.99 -2.21 -38.16
CA ALA A 187 -13.18 -3.04 -38.34
C ALA A 187 -14.18 -2.37 -39.30
N ARG A 188 -14.42 -1.07 -39.14
CA ARG A 188 -15.32 -0.33 -40.03
C ARG A 188 -14.80 -0.23 -41.47
N ALA A 189 -13.50 0.01 -41.65
CA ALA A 189 -12.88 0.05 -42.97
C ALA A 189 -13.01 -1.28 -43.71
N SER A 190 -12.98 -2.41 -42.99
CA SER A 190 -13.15 -3.74 -43.60
C SER A 190 -14.53 -3.98 -44.24
N PHE A 191 -15.55 -3.19 -43.90
CA PHE A 191 -16.86 -3.24 -44.56
C PHE A 191 -16.94 -2.42 -45.86
N TYR A 192 -15.93 -1.60 -46.15
CA TYR A 192 -15.85 -0.80 -47.39
C TYR A 192 -14.88 -1.39 -48.42
N ASP A 193 -14.26 -2.54 -48.13
CA ASP A 193 -13.40 -3.23 -49.09
C ASP A 193 -14.27 -4.08 -50.01
N GLU A 194 -14.40 -3.66 -51.27
CA GLU A 194 -15.21 -4.32 -52.31
C GLU A 194 -14.74 -5.75 -52.62
N ASN A 195 -13.49 -6.09 -52.27
CA ASN A 195 -12.91 -7.43 -52.47
C ASN A 195 -13.04 -8.33 -51.23
N ALA A 196 -13.59 -7.84 -50.12
CA ALA A 196 -13.74 -8.61 -48.90
C ALA A 196 -15.04 -9.42 -48.91
N ASP A 197 -14.92 -10.74 -48.85
CA ASP A 197 -16.06 -11.66 -48.71
C ASP A 197 -16.67 -11.51 -47.30
N LEU A 198 -17.83 -10.86 -47.22
CA LEU A 198 -18.51 -10.49 -45.97
C LEU A 198 -19.19 -11.70 -45.29
N ASP A 199 -19.47 -12.78 -46.02
CA ASP A 199 -20.19 -13.96 -45.53
C ASP A 199 -19.33 -14.87 -44.62
N VAL A 200 -17.99 -14.76 -44.70
CA VAL A 200 -17.06 -15.61 -43.92
C VAL A 200 -16.84 -15.12 -42.48
N LYS A 201 -17.19 -13.87 -42.15
CA LYS A 201 -16.84 -13.24 -40.85
C LYS A 201 -17.97 -13.17 -39.81
N ILE A 202 -19.16 -13.68 -40.10
CA ILE A 202 -20.35 -13.56 -39.22
C ILE A 202 -20.57 -14.81 -38.31
N GLN A 203 -19.70 -15.83 -38.38
CA GLN A 203 -19.76 -17.02 -37.51
C GLN A 203 -18.79 -16.92 -36.32
#